data_AF-A0A257MTT7-F1
#
_entry.id   AF-A0A257MTT7-F1
#
_cell.length_a   1.000
_cell.length_b   1.000
_cell.length_c   1.000
_cell.angle_alpha   90.00
_cell.angle_beta   90.00
_cell.angle_gamma   90.00
#
_symmetry.space_group_name_H-M   'P 1'
#
loop_
_entity.id
_entity.type
_entity.pdbx_description
1 polymer ?
#
loop_
_entity_poly.entity_id
_entity_poly.type
_entity_poly.pdbx_seq_one_letter_code
_entity_poly.pdbx_strand_id
1 'polypeptide(L)'
;MNRFPAEWEKQSAVLIAWPHATGDFSNRLESVEQTYSIIADTITQYQRLIIVCRDERHQKHIETLVSQLEDIDFIQYRFFKRRKRWRSYPS
;
A
#
# COMPACT_ATOMS: atom_id res chain seq x y z
N MET A 1 0.16 -17.90 24.46
CA MET A 1 -1.06 -17.13 24.10
C MET A 1 -0.67 -16.02 23.15
N ASN A 2 -1.21 -16.02 21.92
CA ASN A 2 -0.98 -14.94 20.95
C ASN A 2 -2.14 -13.94 21.06
N ARG A 3 -1.90 -12.77 21.66
CA ARG A 3 -2.89 -11.69 21.72
C ARG A 3 -2.73 -10.84 20.46
N PHE A 4 -3.82 -10.58 19.75
CA PHE A 4 -3.83 -9.53 18.73
C PHE A 4 -3.85 -8.18 19.45
N PRO A 5 -2.87 -7.30 19.24
CA PRO A 5 -2.88 -5.97 19.84
C PRO A 5 -4.10 -5.21 19.34
N ALA A 6 -4.68 -4.40 20.21
CA ALA A 6 -5.77 -3.51 19.82
C ALA A 6 -5.22 -2.40 18.91
N GLU A 7 -6.09 -1.82 18.07
CA GLU A 7 -5.71 -0.75 17.12
C GLU A 7 -5.13 0.51 17.80
N TRP A 8 -5.30 0.63 19.13
CA TRP A 8 -4.82 1.74 19.98
C TRP A 8 -3.45 1.50 20.61
N GLU A 9 -2.88 0.29 20.46
CA GLU A 9 -1.52 0.03 20.89
C GLU A 9 -0.53 0.73 19.95
N LYS A 10 0.68 1.04 20.45
CA LYS A 10 1.69 1.82 19.72
C LYS A 10 1.99 1.17 18.36
N GLN A 11 1.37 1.69 17.30
CA GLN A 11 1.49 1.13 15.97
C GLN A 11 2.86 1.52 15.39
N SER A 12 3.61 0.54 14.87
CA SER A 12 4.98 0.79 14.42
C SER A 12 5.07 1.44 13.03
N ALA A 13 4.00 1.37 12.22
CA ALA A 13 3.93 1.98 10.90
C ALA A 13 2.47 2.10 10.40
N VAL A 14 2.18 3.04 9.48
CA VAL A 14 0.95 3.00 8.65
C VAL A 14 1.25 2.24 7.37
N LEU A 15 0.32 1.40 6.93
CA LEU A 15 0.36 0.79 5.60
C LEU A 15 -0.70 1.42 4.68
N ILE A 16 -0.29 1.88 3.50
CA ILE A 16 -1.19 2.46 2.49
C ILE A 16 -0.98 1.78 1.15
N ALA A 17 -2.07 1.39 0.48
CA ALA A 17 -2.03 0.96 -0.91
C ALA A 17 -2.09 2.17 -1.84
N TRP A 18 -1.04 2.40 -2.62
CA TRP A 18 -0.99 3.54 -3.54
C TRP A 18 -1.92 3.31 -4.74
N PRO A 19 -2.73 4.31 -5.13
CA PRO A 19 -3.61 4.20 -6.29
C PRO A 19 -2.79 3.96 -7.56
N HIS A 20 -3.32 3.15 -8.48
CA HIS A 20 -2.69 2.91 -9.78
C HIS A 20 -3.71 2.92 -10.89
N ALA A 21 -3.25 3.21 -12.11
CA ALA A 21 -4.07 3.50 -13.28
C ALA A 21 -5.02 2.38 -13.76
N THR A 22 -5.00 1.18 -13.17
CA THR A 22 -5.78 0.03 -13.66
C THR A 22 -7.14 -0.17 -12.97
N GLY A 23 -7.78 0.91 -12.50
CA GLY A 23 -9.10 0.86 -11.86
C GLY A 23 -9.87 2.18 -12.01
N ASP A 24 -10.97 2.33 -11.25
CA ASP A 24 -11.91 3.47 -11.25
C ASP A 24 -11.33 4.89 -11.21
N PHE A 25 -10.03 5.06 -10.99
CA PHE A 25 -9.33 6.33 -10.89
C PHE A 25 -8.57 6.75 -12.15
N SER A 26 -8.62 6.00 -13.26
CA SER A 26 -7.85 6.30 -14.49
C SER A 26 -8.04 7.73 -15.00
N ASN A 27 -9.25 8.30 -14.87
CA ASN A 27 -9.55 9.65 -15.36
C ASN A 27 -9.14 10.78 -14.40
N ARG A 28 -8.75 10.49 -13.16
CA ARG A 28 -8.40 11.48 -12.13
C ARG A 28 -7.17 11.07 -11.30
N LEU A 29 -6.33 10.19 -11.84
CA LEU A 29 -5.25 9.55 -11.08
C LEU A 29 -4.31 10.58 -10.45
N GLU A 30 -3.88 11.58 -11.22
CA GLU A 30 -2.98 12.63 -10.73
C GLU A 30 -3.56 13.39 -9.51
N SER A 31 -4.84 13.75 -9.53
CA SER A 31 -5.48 14.44 -8.40
C SER A 31 -5.57 13.54 -7.16
N VAL A 32 -5.77 12.24 -7.36
CA VAL A 32 -5.78 11.26 -6.26
C VAL A 32 -4.37 11.08 -5.71
N GLU A 33 -3.37 10.97 -6.57
CA GLU A 33 -1.96 10.85 -6.17
C GLU A 33 -1.48 12.07 -5.37
N GLN A 34 -1.87 13.29 -5.76
CA GLN A 34 -1.59 14.49 -4.96
C GLN A 34 -2.19 14.41 -3.56
N THR A 35 -3.43 13.92 -3.44
CA THR A 35 -4.07 13.72 -2.14
C THR A 35 -3.33 12.69 -1.30
N TYR A 36 -2.89 11.59 -1.92
CA TYR A 36 -2.11 10.55 -1.26
C TYR A 36 -0.72 11.06 -0.83
N SER A 37 -0.09 11.94 -1.59
CA SER A 37 1.18 12.58 -1.19
C SER A 37 1.02 13.45 0.06
N ILE A 38 -0.06 14.21 0.18
CA ILE A 38 -0.35 15.02 1.38
C ILE A 38 -0.59 14.12 2.60
N ILE A 39 -1.34 13.02 2.41
CA ILE A 39 -1.57 12.03 3.45
C ILE A 39 -0.25 11.37 3.88
N ALA A 40 0.60 11.00 2.92
CA ALA A 40 1.90 10.41 3.17
C ALA A 40 2.79 11.36 3.98
N ASP A 41 2.89 12.63 3.57
CA ASP A 41 3.62 13.68 4.30
C ASP A 41 3.13 13.76 5.75
N THR A 42 1.82 13.92 5.94
CA THR A 42 1.22 14.01 7.27
C THR A 42 1.55 12.79 8.13
N ILE A 43 1.51 11.58 7.55
CA ILE A 43 1.81 10.36 8.29
C ILE A 43 3.29 10.28 8.68
N THR A 44 4.20 10.58 7.75
CA THR A 44 5.65 10.50 7.99
C THR A 44 6.11 11.44 9.11
N GLN A 45 5.35 12.49 9.42
CA GLN A 45 5.62 13.37 10.56
C GLN A 45 5.40 12.72 11.93
N TYR A 46 4.60 11.65 12.01
CA TYR A 46 4.22 11.00 13.28
C TYR A 46 4.68 9.55 13.37
N GLN A 47 4.76 8.84 12.24
CA GLN A 47 5.09 7.42 12.20
C GLN A 47 5.63 6.98 10.84
N ARG A 48 6.34 5.85 10.84
CA ARG A 48 6.86 5.23 9.62
C ARG A 48 5.74 4.87 8.65
N LEU A 49 5.95 5.08 7.36
CA LEU A 49 4.98 4.78 6.31
C LEU A 49 5.44 3.58 5.47
N ILE A 50 4.53 2.66 5.20
CA ILE A 50 4.74 1.51 4.31
C ILE A 50 3.79 1.66 3.13
N ILE A 51 4.35 1.85 1.93
CA ILE A 51 3.58 2.00 0.71
C ILE A 51 3.55 0.67 -0.05
N VAL A 52 2.34 0.19 -0.34
CA VAL A 52 2.13 -1.01 -1.15
C VAL A 52 2.02 -0.63 -2.63
N CYS A 53 2.97 -1.12 -3.42
CA CYS A 53 3.13 -0.86 -4.85
C CYS A 53 2.85 -2.13 -5.66
N ARG A 54 2.41 -1.96 -6.90
CA ARG A 54 2.07 -3.08 -7.80
C ARG A 54 3.30 -3.72 -8.43
N ASP A 55 4.22 -2.89 -8.92
CA ASP A 55 5.40 -3.29 -9.66
C ASP A 55 6.49 -2.22 -9.55
N GLU A 56 7.71 -2.54 -9.98
CA GLU A 56 8.87 -1.65 -9.86
C GLU A 56 8.67 -0.30 -10.58
N ARG A 57 7.94 -0.30 -11.70
CA ARG A 57 7.63 0.95 -12.43
C ARG A 57 6.72 1.85 -11.61
N HIS A 58 5.68 1.26 -11.01
CA HIS A 58 4.79 1.98 -10.11
C HIS A 58 5.54 2.51 -8.88
N GLN A 59 6.43 1.69 -8.29
CA GLN A 59 7.26 2.13 -7.18
C GLN A 59 8.12 3.35 -7.55
N LYS A 60 8.85 3.31 -8.67
CA LYS A 60 9.68 4.44 -9.12
C LYS A 60 8.89 5.72 -9.36
N HIS A 61 7.66 5.59 -9.85
CA HIS A 61 6.76 6.72 -10.00
C HIS A 61 6.42 7.35 -8.65
N ILE A 62 6.04 6.53 -7.68
CA ILE A 62 5.73 6.99 -6.32
C ILE A 62 6.95 7.61 -5.66
N GLU A 63 8.13 6.99 -5.78
CA GLU A 63 9.41 7.52 -5.27
C GLU A 63 9.69 8.93 -5.80
N THR A 64 9.28 9.23 -7.03
CA THR A 64 9.40 10.59 -7.59
C THR A 64 8.46 11.56 -6.87
N LEU A 65 7.22 11.15 -6.59
CA LEU A 65 6.20 11.95 -5.91
C LEU A 65 6.51 12.20 -4.43
N VAL A 66 7.13 11.23 -3.75
CA VAL A 66 7.45 11.31 -2.32
C VAL A 66 8.95 11.50 -2.05
N SER A 67 9.72 11.95 -3.05
CA SER A 67 11.18 12.08 -2.96
C SER A 67 11.69 12.99 -1.82
N GLN A 68 10.83 13.87 -1.31
CA GLN A 68 11.14 14.78 -0.20
C GLN A 68 10.78 14.20 1.17
N LEU A 69 10.12 13.04 1.21
CA LEU A 69 9.67 12.40 2.44
C LEU A 69 10.68 11.34 2.89
N GLU A 70 10.87 11.26 4.20
CA GLU A 70 11.73 10.28 4.86
C GLU A 70 10.86 9.23 5.58
N ASP A 71 11.48 8.15 6.08
CA ASP A 71 10.78 7.09 6.82
C ASP A 71 9.68 6.35 6.02
N ILE A 72 9.94 6.11 4.73
CA ILE A 72 9.08 5.33 3.84
C ILE A 72 9.72 3.99 3.47
N ASP A 73 8.97 2.90 3.63
CA ASP A 73 9.26 1.59 3.04
C ASP A 73 8.32 1.28 1.89
N PHE A 74 8.81 0.53 0.90
CA PHE A 74 8.01 0.04 -0.22
C PHE A 74 7.83 -1.46 -0.16
N ILE A 75 6.59 -1.93 -0.27
CA ILE A 75 6.26 -3.35 -0.40
C ILE A 75 5.63 -3.58 -1.76
N GLN A 76 6.29 -4.41 -2.58
CA GLN A 76 5.72 -4.88 -3.83
C GLN A 76 4.83 -6.09 -3.56
N TYR A 77 3.55 -6.03 -3.93
CA TYR A 77 2.69 -7.21 -3.85
C TYR A 77 2.68 -7.94 -5.19
N ARG A 78 3.07 -9.22 -5.17
CA ARG A 78 2.98 -10.08 -6.34
C ARG A 78 1.64 -10.83 -6.28
N PHE A 79 0.73 -10.55 -7.20
CA PHE A 79 -0.51 -11.34 -7.34
C PHE A 79 -0.15 -12.80 -7.58
N PHE A 80 -0.20 -13.63 -6.54
CA PHE A 80 -0.18 -15.07 -6.69
C PHE A 80 -1.59 -15.50 -7.07
N LYS A 81 -1.84 -15.72 -8.37
CA LYS A 81 -3.10 -16.26 -8.88
C LYS A 81 -3.32 -17.66 -8.28
N ARG A 82 -3.97 -17.73 -7.13
CA ARG A 82 -4.31 -19.00 -6.49
C ARG A 82 -5.34 -19.70 -7.37
N ARG A 83 -4.95 -20.78 -8.07
CA ARG A 83 -5.89 -21.66 -8.78
C ARG A 83 -6.89 -22.20 -7.76
N LYS A 84 -8.14 -21.75 -7.81
CA LYS A 84 -9.26 -22.45 -7.18
C LYS A 84 -9.49 -23.75 -7.94
N ARG A 85 -8.97 -24.87 -7.43
CA ARG A 85 -9.49 -26.21 -7.77
C ARG A 85 -10.18 -26.74 -6.52
N TRP A 86 -11.49 -26.58 -6.47
CA TRP A 86 -12.34 -27.32 -5.54
C TRP A 86 -12.18 -28.80 -5.88
N ARG A 87 -11.73 -29.60 -4.91
CA ARG A 87 -11.66 -31.05 -5.03
C ARG A 87 -12.76 -31.59 -4.11
N SER A 88 -13.90 -31.93 -4.69
CA SER A 88 -14.95 -32.65 -3.96
C SER A 88 -14.40 -34.02 -3.58
N TYR A 89 -14.49 -34.39 -2.31
CA TYR A 89 -14.30 -35.77 -1.86
C TYR A 89 -15.63 -36.52 -2.02
N PRO A 90 -15.68 -37.67 -2.71
CA PRO A 90 -16.83 -38.56 -2.64
C PRO A 90 -16.83 -39.30 -1.29
N SER A 91 -18.04 -39.56 -0.81
CA SER A 91 -18.39 -40.29 0.42
C SER A 91 -18.01 -41.77 0.36
#